data_AF-A0A1F4KCR0-F1
#
_entry.id   AF-A0A1F4KCR0-F1
#
_cell.length_a   1.000
_cell.length_b   1.000
_cell.length_c   1.000
_cell.angle_alpha   90.00
_cell.angle_beta   90.00
_cell.angle_gamma   90.00
#
_symmetry.space_group_name_H-M   'P 1'
#
loop_
_entity.id
_entity.type
_entity.pdbx_description
1 polymer ?
#
loop_
_entity_poly.entity_id
_entity_poly.type
_entity_poly.pdbx_seq_one_letter_code
_entity_poly.pdbx_strand_id
1 'polypeptide(L)'
;MFSPSQADVRRFFCSVYAKARAGQALEAIETIASQWMDEHPEYHTDFADVDTALTTMYEAEEGRTNPFLHLSMHLSISEQCSIDQPRGIRQAVELLTHKRNSLHHAHHDAMECLGTMLW
;
A
#
# COMPACT_ATOMS: atom_id res chain seq x y z
N MET A 1 3.33 -20.88 -0.36
CA MET A 1 3.14 -19.44 -0.53
C MET A 1 2.03 -19.03 0.42
N PHE A 2 2.36 -18.31 1.48
CA PHE A 2 1.38 -17.85 2.47
C PHE A 2 0.79 -16.55 1.91
N SER A 3 -0.34 -16.64 1.21
CA SER A 3 -1.06 -15.43 0.79
C SER A 3 -1.90 -14.98 1.98
N PRO A 4 -1.65 -13.80 2.56
CA PRO A 4 -2.44 -13.30 3.67
C PRO A 4 -3.91 -13.19 3.25
N SER A 5 -4.83 -13.54 4.15
CA SER A 5 -6.24 -13.28 3.89
C SER A 5 -6.52 -11.77 3.86
N GLN A 6 -7.63 -11.34 3.26
CA GLN A 6 -8.02 -9.93 3.29
C GLN A 6 -8.11 -9.39 4.73
N ALA A 7 -8.57 -10.23 5.66
CA ALA A 7 -8.65 -9.86 7.07
C ALA A 7 -7.26 -9.69 7.70
N ASP A 8 -6.25 -10.48 7.30
CA ASP A 8 -4.87 -10.31 7.76
C ASP A 8 -4.26 -9.01 7.25
N VAL A 9 -4.50 -8.67 5.99
CA VAL A 9 -4.07 -7.40 5.39
C VAL A 9 -4.68 -6.21 6.13
N ARG A 10 -5.99 -6.24 6.41
CA ARG A 10 -6.67 -5.17 7.15
C ARG A 10 -6.12 -5.00 8.56
N ARG A 11 -5.96 -6.10 9.30
CA ARG A 11 -5.36 -6.08 10.64
C ARG A 11 -3.93 -5.57 10.63
N PHE A 12 -3.14 -5.95 9.63
CA PHE A 12 -1.78 -5.47 9.45
C PHE A 12 -1.75 -3.94 9.35
N PHE A 13 -2.49 -3.35 8.40
CA PHE A 13 -2.48 -1.89 8.23
C PHE A 13 -3.05 -1.15 9.44
N CYS A 14 -4.16 -1.61 10.05
CA CYS A 14 -4.70 -0.97 11.25
C CYS A 14 -3.69 -1.02 12.42
N SER A 15 -2.99 -2.14 12.58
CA SER A 15 -1.92 -2.29 13.58
C SER A 15 -0.76 -1.32 13.32
N VAL A 16 -0.27 -1.25 12.08
CA VAL A 16 0.80 -0.30 11.69
C VAL A 16 0.38 1.13 11.97
N TYR A 17 -0.84 1.52 11.61
CA TYR A 17 -1.36 2.86 11.85
C TYR A 17 -1.39 3.20 13.34
N ALA A 18 -1.94 2.30 14.16
CA ALA A 18 -2.00 2.47 15.60
C ALA A 18 -0.61 2.59 16.23
N LYS A 19 0.32 1.70 15.85
CA LYS A 19 1.73 1.75 16.32
C LYS A 19 2.41 3.06 15.94
N ALA A 20 2.27 3.50 14.70
CA ALA A 20 2.87 4.73 14.20
C ALA A 20 2.33 5.97 14.95
N ARG A 21 1.00 6.06 15.16
CA ARG A 21 0.39 7.17 15.92
C ARG A 21 0.74 7.16 17.40
N ALA A 22 1.01 5.99 17.97
CA ALA A 22 1.48 5.83 19.34
C ALA A 22 3.01 6.03 19.50
N GLY A 23 3.76 6.27 18.41
CA GLY A 23 5.22 6.39 18.45
C GLY A 23 5.94 5.10 18.86
N GLN A 24 5.31 3.94 18.63
CA GLN A 24 5.89 2.64 18.92
C GLN A 24 6.91 2.25 17.86
N ALA A 25 7.86 1.38 18.23
CA ALA A 25 8.82 0.82 17.28
C ALA A 25 8.08 0.03 16.18
N LEU A 26 8.49 0.26 14.94
CA LEU A 26 7.97 -0.40 13.75
C LEU A 26 9.02 -1.37 13.20
N GLU A 27 8.57 -2.55 12.78
CA GLU A 27 9.41 -3.45 11.99
C GLU A 27 9.73 -2.84 10.61
N ALA A 28 10.67 -3.42 9.87
CA ALA A 28 11.08 -2.89 8.57
C ALA A 28 9.90 -2.74 7.59
N ILE A 29 9.06 -3.77 7.45
CA ILE A 29 7.88 -3.73 6.58
C ILE A 29 6.81 -2.74 7.10
N GLU A 30 6.67 -2.62 8.42
CA GLU A 30 5.73 -1.69 9.04
C GLU A 30 6.16 -0.24 8.82
N THR A 31 7.47 0.02 8.78
CA THR A 31 8.04 1.34 8.47
C THR A 31 7.76 1.75 7.02
N ILE A 32 7.90 0.82 6.07
CA ILE A 32 7.56 1.11 4.67
C ILE A 32 6.05 1.34 4.54
N ALA A 33 5.24 0.52 5.21
CA ALA A 33 3.79 0.69 5.23
C ALA A 33 3.38 2.05 5.81
N SER A 34 3.94 2.47 6.95
CA SER A 34 3.59 3.75 7.57
C SER A 34 3.93 4.96 6.69
N GLN A 35 5.05 4.91 5.95
CA GLN A 35 5.42 5.96 5.00
C GLN A 35 4.38 6.10 3.88
N TRP A 36 3.91 4.98 3.33
CA TRP A 36 2.84 5.02 2.33
C TRP A 36 1.49 5.46 2.92
N MET A 37 1.22 5.14 4.18
CA MET A 37 0.02 5.63 4.86
C MET A 37 0.07 7.16 5.04
N ASP A 38 1.23 7.73 5.36
CA ASP A 38 1.39 9.19 5.48
C ASP A 38 1.20 9.92 4.13
N GLU A 39 1.53 9.27 3.01
CA GLU A 39 1.25 9.77 1.66
C GLU A 39 -0.26 9.72 1.28
N HIS A 40 -1.07 8.95 2.01
CA HIS A 40 -2.51 8.77 1.77
C HIS A 40 -3.38 9.16 2.99
N PRO A 41 -3.42 10.45 3.37
CA PRO A 41 -4.25 10.92 4.47
C PRO A 41 -5.75 10.66 4.29
N GLU A 42 -6.22 10.55 3.04
CA GLU A 42 -7.61 10.24 2.70
C GLU A 42 -8.10 8.89 3.25
N TYR A 43 -7.19 7.95 3.53
CA TYR A 43 -7.51 6.63 4.04
C TYR A 43 -7.26 6.47 5.54
N HIS A 44 -6.79 7.51 6.24
CA HIS A 44 -6.45 7.43 7.67
C HIS A 44 -7.63 6.99 8.53
N THR A 45 -8.84 7.39 8.19
CA THR A 45 -10.06 6.96 8.90
C THR A 45 -10.33 5.46 8.74
N ASP A 46 -10.03 4.87 7.58
CA ASP A 46 -10.21 3.45 7.33
C ASP A 46 -9.24 2.58 8.16
N PHE A 47 -8.09 3.13 8.54
CA PHE A 47 -7.08 2.44 9.35
C PHE A 47 -7.25 2.63 10.86
N ALA A 48 -8.07 3.59 11.27
CA ALA A 48 -8.22 3.98 12.67
C ALA A 48 -9.05 2.98 13.48
N ASP A 49 -9.90 2.18 12.82
CA ASP A 49 -10.80 1.22 13.46
C ASP A 49 -10.74 -0.13 12.75
N VAL A 50 -10.08 -1.10 13.39
CA VAL A 50 -9.92 -2.46 12.86
C VAL A 50 -11.24 -3.22 12.76
N ASP A 51 -12.19 -2.99 13.67
CA ASP A 51 -13.46 -3.70 13.66
C ASP A 51 -14.31 -3.20 12.49
N THR A 52 -14.38 -1.88 12.30
CA THR A 52 -15.02 -1.28 11.12
C THR A 52 -14.32 -1.68 9.82
N ALA A 53 -12.99 -1.74 9.80
CA ALA A 53 -12.26 -2.26 8.64
C ALA A 53 -12.66 -3.71 8.31
N LEU A 54 -12.85 -4.57 9.30
CA LEU A 54 -13.21 -5.96 9.07
C LEU A 54 -14.68 -6.14 8.64
N THR A 55 -15.61 -5.33 9.14
CA THR A 55 -17.03 -5.39 8.75
C THR A 55 -17.25 -4.86 7.33
N THR A 56 -16.64 -3.73 6.98
CA THR A 56 -16.72 -3.11 5.63
C THR A 56 -16.14 -3.99 4.52
N MET A 57 -15.39 -5.05 4.85
CA MET A 57 -14.95 -6.06 3.89
C MET A 57 -16.11 -6.72 3.13
N TYR A 58 -17.31 -6.75 3.74
CA TYR A 58 -18.51 -7.33 3.14
C TYR A 58 -19.42 -6.32 2.45
N GLU A 59 -19.04 -5.04 2.46
CA GLU A 59 -19.81 -3.94 1.88
C GLU A 59 -19.05 -3.40 0.66
N ALA A 60 -19.53 -3.71 -0.54
CA ALA A 60 -18.97 -3.15 -1.77
C ALA A 60 -19.53 -1.73 -1.97
N GLU A 61 -18.70 -0.70 -1.77
CA GLU A 61 -19.05 0.66 -2.16
C GLU A 61 -18.64 0.91 -3.62
N GLU A 62 -19.62 1.13 -4.49
CA GLU A 62 -19.38 1.49 -5.89
C GLU A 62 -18.57 2.79 -6.00
N GLY A 63 -17.46 2.75 -6.73
CA GLY A 63 -16.65 3.92 -7.07
C GLY A 63 -15.58 4.31 -6.05
N ARG A 64 -15.48 3.65 -4.89
CA ARG A 64 -14.39 3.88 -3.93
C ARG A 64 -13.25 2.87 -4.13
N THR A 65 -12.03 3.36 -4.31
CA THR A 65 -10.83 2.52 -4.31
C THR A 65 -10.65 1.90 -2.92
N ASN A 66 -10.45 0.58 -2.86
CA ASN A 66 -10.22 -0.10 -1.59
C ASN A 66 -8.86 0.31 -1.00
N PRO A 67 -8.81 0.98 0.17
CA PRO A 67 -7.57 1.53 0.73
C PRO A 67 -6.55 0.44 1.04
N PHE A 68 -6.99 -0.71 1.55
CA PHE A 68 -6.10 -1.81 1.91
C PHE A 68 -5.47 -2.45 0.67
N LEU A 69 -6.22 -2.58 -0.42
CA LEU A 69 -5.70 -3.06 -1.69
C LEU A 69 -4.70 -2.04 -2.27
N HIS A 70 -5.06 -0.76 -2.29
CA HIS A 70 -4.22 0.33 -2.78
C HIS A 70 -2.86 0.35 -2.09
N LEU A 71 -2.86 0.36 -0.75
CA LEU A 71 -1.61 0.36 0.02
C LEU A 71 -0.82 -0.96 -0.14
N SER A 72 -1.50 -2.10 -0.29
CA SER A 72 -0.83 -3.38 -0.61
C SER A 72 -0.10 -3.34 -1.96
N MET A 73 -0.64 -2.63 -2.95
CA MET A 73 0.03 -2.43 -4.24
C MET A 73 1.31 -1.59 -4.08
N HIS A 74 1.30 -0.56 -3.21
CA HIS A 74 2.52 0.21 -2.94
C HIS A 74 3.61 -0.66 -2.30
N LEU A 75 3.23 -1.50 -1.33
CA LEU A 75 4.17 -2.44 -0.70
C LEU A 75 4.74 -3.44 -1.71
N SER A 76 3.89 -3.96 -2.60
CA SER A 76 4.30 -4.90 -3.64
C SER A 76 5.32 -4.26 -4.59
N ILE A 77 5.07 -3.04 -5.08
CA ILE A 77 6.02 -2.32 -5.94
C ILE A 77 7.32 -2.00 -5.17
N SER A 78 7.23 -1.64 -3.89
CA SER A 78 8.39 -1.38 -3.04
C SER A 78 9.27 -2.63 -2.91
N GLU A 79 8.67 -3.78 -2.64
CA GLU A 79 9.35 -5.06 -2.57
C GLU A 79 9.99 -5.42 -3.92
N GLN A 80 9.21 -5.35 -5.00
CA GLN A 80 9.68 -5.60 -6.37
C GLN A 80 10.89 -4.74 -6.73
N CYS A 81 10.88 -3.46 -6.38
CA CYS A 81 12.02 -2.56 -6.56
C CYS A 81 13.22 -3.00 -5.71
N SER A 82 13.00 -3.38 -4.45
CA SER A 82 14.07 -3.79 -3.53
C SER A 82 14.86 -5.01 -4.03
N ILE A 83 14.18 -5.97 -4.65
CA ILE A 83 14.79 -7.19 -5.20
C ILE A 83 15.02 -7.13 -6.72
N ASP A 84 14.63 -6.02 -7.36
CA ASP A 84 14.61 -5.85 -8.83
C ASP A 84 13.95 -7.04 -9.55
N GLN A 85 12.72 -7.37 -9.14
CA GLN A 85 11.90 -8.41 -9.77
C GLN A 85 10.51 -7.86 -10.12
N PRO A 86 10.11 -7.85 -11.40
CA PRO A 86 10.88 -8.30 -12.56
C PRO A 86 12.12 -7.42 -12.81
N ARG A 87 13.17 -8.01 -13.40
CA ARG A 87 14.44 -7.32 -13.67
C ARG A 87 14.20 -6.00 -14.42
N GLY A 88 14.76 -4.92 -13.90
CA GLY A 88 14.63 -3.57 -14.46
C GLY A 88 13.51 -2.73 -13.86
N ILE A 89 12.63 -3.30 -13.01
CA ILE A 89 11.56 -2.54 -12.36
C ILE A 89 12.11 -1.42 -11.48
N ARG A 90 13.22 -1.66 -10.78
CA ARG A 90 13.85 -0.64 -9.94
C ARG A 90 14.25 0.58 -10.75
N GLN A 91 14.98 0.35 -11.84
CA GLN A 91 15.41 1.42 -12.74
C GLN A 91 14.21 2.14 -13.37
N ALA A 92 13.17 1.41 -13.77
CA ALA A 92 11.97 2.01 -14.34
C ALA A 92 11.27 2.95 -13.36
N VAL A 93 11.09 2.52 -12.10
CA VAL A 93 10.47 3.35 -11.05
C VAL A 93 11.37 4.53 -10.67
N GLU A 94 12.69 4.37 -10.61
CA GLU A 94 13.64 5.47 -10.40
C GLU A 94 13.53 6.53 -11.51
N LEU A 95 13.48 6.11 -12.79
CA LEU A 95 13.29 7.01 -13.92
C LEU A 95 11.95 7.74 -13.87
N LEU A 96 10.86 7.04 -13.52
CA LEU A 96 9.55 7.66 -13.32
C LEU A 96 9.57 8.66 -12.17
N THR A 97 10.23 8.31 -11.05
CA THR A 97 10.38 9.19 -9.88
C THR A 97 11.11 10.47 -10.26
N HIS A 98 12.21 10.37 -11.00
CA HIS A 98 12.92 11.54 -11.53
C HIS A 98 12.06 12.37 -12.49
N LYS A 99 11.33 11.72 -13.40
CA LYS A 99 10.45 12.41 -14.37
C LYS A 99 9.28 13.12 -13.69
N ARG A 100 8.72 12.54 -12.64
CA ARG A 100 7.56 13.08 -11.89
C ARG A 100 7.94 13.98 -10.73
N ASN A 101 9.23 13.99 -10.35
CA ASN A 101 9.72 14.60 -9.12
C ASN A 101 8.91 14.13 -7.89
N SER A 102 8.49 12.86 -7.88
CA SER A 102 7.65 12.28 -6.84
C SER A 102 7.64 10.75 -6.94
N LEU A 103 8.05 10.08 -5.87
CA LEU A 103 8.00 8.62 -5.77
C LEU A 103 6.54 8.12 -5.70
N HIS A 104 5.68 8.87 -5.01
CA HIS A 104 4.25 8.58 -4.91
C HIS A 104 3.58 8.58 -6.28
N HIS A 105 3.78 9.62 -7.10
CA HIS A 105 3.25 9.63 -8.46
C HIS A 105 3.87 8.55 -9.36
N ALA A 106 5.15 8.22 -9.18
CA ALA A 106 5.79 7.14 -9.92
C ALA A 106 5.17 5.77 -9.60
N HIS A 107 4.84 5.51 -8.32
CA HIS A 107 4.13 4.30 -7.92
C HIS A 107 2.72 4.25 -8.52
N HIS A 108 1.98 5.36 -8.52
CA HIS A 108 0.66 5.40 -9.17
C HIS A 108 0.72 5.10 -10.68
N ASP A 109 1.67 5.69 -11.41
CA ASP A 109 1.89 5.38 -12.83
C ASP A 109 2.21 3.88 -13.04
N ALA A 110 3.03 3.30 -12.16
CA ALA A 110 3.35 1.87 -12.20
C ALA A 110 2.13 0.99 -11.89
N MET A 111 1.27 1.40 -10.94
CA MET A 111 0.02 0.71 -10.63
C MET A 111 -0.99 0.76 -11.76
N GLU A 112 -1.11 1.90 -12.46
CA GLU A 112 -2.00 2.02 -13.63
C GLU A 112 -1.61 0.96 -14.69
N CYS A 113 -0.30 0.83 -14.95
CA CYS A 113 0.21 -0.19 -15.88
C CYS A 113 -0.10 -1.62 -15.40
N LEU A 114 0.06 -1.92 -14.11
CA LEU A 114 -0.30 -3.22 -13.54
C LEU A 114 -1.81 -3.49 -13.60
N GLY A 115 -2.62 -2.46 -13.36
CA GLY A 115 -4.07 -2.52 -13.48
C GLY A 115 -4.51 -2.89 -14.89
N THR A 116 -3.89 -2.32 -15.92
CA THR A 116 -4.19 -2.66 -17.32
C THR A 116 -3.84 -4.09 -17.73
N MET A 117 -2.99 -4.80 -16.96
CA MET A 117 -2.62 -6.20 -17.25
C MET A 117 -3.55 -7.22 -16.57
N LEU A 118 -4.35 -6.81 -15.60
CA LEU A 118 -5.28 -7.68 -14.86
C LEU A 118 -6.70 -7.69 -15.46
N TRP A 119 -6.94 -6.90 -16.51
CA TRP A 119 -8.20 -6.83 -17.26
C TRP A 119 -8.04 -7.37 -18.68
#